data_AF-A0A060C0B3-F1
#
_entry.id   AF-A0A060C0B3-F1
#
_cell.length_a   1.000
_cell.length_b   1.000
_cell.length_c   1.000
_cell.angle_alpha   90.00
_cell.angle_beta   90.00
_cell.angle_gamma   90.00
#
_symmetry.space_group_name_H-M   'P 1'
#
loop_
_entity.id
_entity.type
_entity.pdbx_description
1 polymer ?
#
loop_
_entity_poly.entity_id
_entity_poly.type
_entity_poly.pdbx_seq_one_letter_code
_entity_poly.pdbx_strand_id
1 'polypeptide(L)'
;SACAAGCHFAARQLQESLAACAVRASLAAALDPAVLAQRFQIRLNITPGSTSHREGYALSIETDAIDLVAATPAGIFYGVQTLRQLLVAYGRTLPLLRVQDAPDFPNRGVMLDISRDRVPTMETLYALIDRLSALKFNQLQLYTEHTF
;
A
#
# COMPACT_ATOMS: atom_id res chain seq x y z
N SER A 1 15.68 9.24 -4.83
CA SER A 1 15.73 8.03 -5.69
C SER A 1 14.33 7.43 -5.82
N ALA A 2 14.05 6.64 -6.86
CA ALA A 2 12.70 6.05 -7.09
C ALA A 2 12.18 5.22 -5.90
N CYS A 3 13.10 4.60 -5.15
CA CYS A 3 12.81 3.88 -3.91
C CYS A 3 12.15 4.77 -2.84
N ALA A 4 12.69 5.96 -2.61
CA ALA A 4 12.16 6.91 -1.63
C ALA A 4 10.77 7.45 -2.03
N ALA A 5 10.53 7.67 -3.32
CA ALA A 5 9.24 8.15 -3.83
C ALA A 5 8.12 7.12 -3.63
N GLY A 6 8.39 5.83 -3.93
CA GLY A 6 7.42 4.75 -3.74
C GLY A 6 7.05 4.54 -2.27
N CYS A 7 8.04 4.54 -1.36
CA CYS A 7 7.79 4.49 0.07
C CYS A 7 6.99 5.69 0.57
N HIS A 8 7.35 6.90 0.13
CA HIS A 8 6.64 8.12 0.53
C HIS A 8 5.17 8.08 0.10
N PHE A 9 4.88 7.62 -1.12
CA PHE A 9 3.51 7.46 -1.61
C PHE A 9 2.71 6.48 -0.74
N ALA A 10 3.25 5.30 -0.45
CA ALA A 10 2.59 4.31 0.41
C ALA A 10 2.38 4.87 1.84
N ALA A 11 3.39 5.54 2.40
CA ALA A 11 3.31 6.15 3.72
C ALA A 11 2.22 7.24 3.81
N ARG A 12 2.02 8.01 2.74
CA ARG A 12 0.94 9.02 2.65
C ARG A 12 -0.44 8.39 2.65
N GLN A 13 -0.67 7.32 1.86
CA GLN A 13 -1.95 6.60 1.89
C GLN A 13 -2.26 6.00 3.28
N LEU A 14 -1.23 5.50 3.96
CA LEU A 14 -1.37 5.02 5.33
C LEU A 14 -1.72 6.17 6.29
N GLN A 15 -1.04 7.30 6.19
CA GLN A 15 -1.31 8.49 7.01
C GLN A 15 -2.76 8.97 6.87
N GLU A 16 -3.31 8.96 5.65
CA GLU A 16 -4.72 9.29 5.38
C GLU A 16 -5.68 8.29 6.03
N SER A 17 -5.35 7.00 5.98
CA SER A 17 -6.17 5.94 6.60
C SER A 17 -6.15 6.04 8.13
N LEU A 18 -4.99 6.38 8.72
CA LEU A 18 -4.87 6.67 10.15
C LEU A 18 -5.67 7.91 10.55
N ALA A 19 -5.62 8.98 9.73
CA ALA A 19 -6.39 10.19 9.97
C ALA A 19 -7.90 9.92 9.95
N ALA A 20 -8.38 9.04 9.05
CA ALA A 20 -9.77 8.57 9.02
C ALA A 20 -10.17 7.83 10.33
N CYS A 21 -9.20 7.19 11.00
CA CYS A 21 -9.37 6.61 12.33
C CYS A 21 -9.11 7.60 13.49
N ALA A 22 -9.06 8.91 13.21
CA ALA A 22 -8.72 9.96 14.18
C ALA A 22 -7.33 9.79 14.84
N VAL A 23 -6.39 9.12 14.17
CA VAL A 23 -4.99 8.98 14.60
C VAL A 23 -4.13 10.00 13.85
N ARG A 24 -3.45 10.88 14.59
CA ARG A 24 -2.48 11.81 14.01
C ARG A 24 -1.12 11.11 13.89
N ALA A 25 -0.64 10.99 12.66
CA ALA A 25 0.69 10.46 12.35
C ALA A 25 1.51 11.51 11.59
N SER A 26 2.81 11.54 11.84
CA SER A 26 3.79 12.34 11.09
C SER A 26 4.71 11.41 10.32
N LEU A 27 4.97 11.73 9.06
CA LEU A 27 5.94 10.99 8.26
C LEU A 27 7.35 11.54 8.50
N ALA A 28 8.31 10.63 8.63
CA ALA A 28 9.71 10.96 8.75
C ALA A 28 10.56 9.90 8.07
N ALA A 29 11.66 10.31 7.44
CA ALA A 29 12.64 9.41 6.86
C ALA A 29 13.90 9.42 7.74
N ALA A 30 14.48 8.23 7.99
CA ALA A 30 15.75 8.07 8.70
C ALA A 30 15.85 8.86 10.01
N LEU A 31 15.02 8.50 11.00
CA LEU A 31 15.06 9.11 12.33
C LEU A 31 16.14 8.47 13.21
N ASP A 32 16.73 9.30 14.08
CA ASP A 32 17.53 8.87 15.20
C ASP A 32 16.71 7.93 16.11
N PRO A 33 17.24 6.74 16.50
CA PRO A 33 16.60 5.83 17.46
C PRO A 33 16.10 6.51 18.75
N ALA A 34 16.74 7.60 19.18
CA ALA A 34 16.33 8.35 20.37
C ALA A 34 14.99 9.09 20.20
N VAL A 35 14.68 9.58 18.99
CA VAL A 35 13.40 10.25 18.68
C VAL A 35 12.27 9.22 18.57
N LEU A 36 12.62 8.00 18.16
CA LEU A 36 11.72 6.88 17.99
C LEU A 36 11.20 6.34 19.34
N ALA A 37 12.01 6.37 20.40
CA ALA A 37 11.69 5.75 21.71
C ALA A 37 10.45 6.31 22.45
N GLN A 38 9.90 7.47 22.07
CA GLN A 38 8.81 8.13 22.81
C GLN A 38 7.43 8.03 22.16
N ARG A 39 7.31 7.35 21.00
CA ARG A 39 6.03 7.23 20.27
C ARG A 39 5.86 5.83 19.70
N PHE A 40 4.61 5.40 19.57
CA PHE A 40 4.27 4.21 18.80
C PHE A 40 4.66 4.41 17.34
N GLN A 41 5.29 3.42 16.73
CA GLN A 41 5.87 3.53 15.39
C GLN A 41 5.22 2.58 14.40
N ILE A 42 5.12 3.05 13.16
CA ILE A 42 4.89 2.20 12.00
C ILE A 42 6.11 2.35 11.10
N ARG A 43 6.90 1.29 10.97
CA ARG A 43 8.18 1.29 10.26
C ARG A 43 8.02 0.61 8.91
N LEU A 44 8.39 1.33 7.84
CA LEU A 44 8.37 0.83 6.46
C LEU A 44 9.82 0.64 6.00
N ASN A 45 10.27 -0.61 5.93
CA ASN A 45 11.67 -0.95 5.69
C ASN A 45 11.83 -1.67 4.35
N ILE A 46 12.59 -1.06 3.43
CA ILE A 46 13.04 -1.74 2.22
C ILE A 46 14.38 -2.41 2.50
N THR A 47 14.39 -3.73 2.49
CA THR A 47 15.57 -4.54 2.73
C THR A 47 15.72 -5.53 1.57
N PRO A 48 16.65 -5.29 0.62
CA PRO A 48 16.88 -6.21 -0.49
C PRO A 48 17.10 -7.65 0.00
N GLY A 49 16.43 -8.62 -0.64
CA GLY A 49 16.51 -10.03 -0.26
C GLY A 49 15.66 -10.44 0.96
N SER A 50 14.94 -9.52 1.60
CA SER A 50 14.04 -9.85 2.72
C SER A 50 12.83 -10.71 2.33
N THR A 51 12.43 -10.67 1.06
CA THR A 51 11.35 -11.49 0.51
C THR A 51 11.79 -12.11 -0.82
N SER A 52 11.29 -13.32 -1.11
CA SER A 52 11.60 -14.05 -2.35
C SER A 52 10.88 -13.48 -3.57
N HIS A 53 9.75 -12.80 -3.37
CA HIS A 53 8.96 -12.18 -4.43
C HIS A 53 9.10 -10.65 -4.40
N ARG A 54 9.23 -10.02 -5.58
CA ARG A 54 9.41 -8.57 -5.71
C ARG A 54 8.25 -7.74 -5.16
N GLU A 55 7.04 -8.27 -5.22
CA GLU A 55 5.81 -7.67 -4.66
C GLU A 55 5.48 -8.22 -3.26
N GLY A 56 6.30 -9.13 -2.72
CA GLY A 56 6.07 -9.76 -1.43
C GLY A 56 6.51 -8.89 -0.26
N TYR A 57 5.83 -9.04 0.88
CA TYR A 57 6.12 -8.30 2.11
C TYR A 57 5.87 -9.15 3.36
N ALA A 58 6.45 -8.71 4.47
CA ALA A 58 6.19 -9.23 5.81
C ALA A 58 5.69 -8.08 6.70
N LEU A 59 4.52 -8.25 7.31
CA LEU A 59 3.89 -7.32 8.25
C LEU A 59 3.85 -7.95 9.63
N SER A 60 4.33 -7.25 10.64
CA SER A 60 4.22 -7.62 12.06
C SER A 60 3.53 -6.51 12.82
N ILE A 61 2.49 -6.84 13.58
CA ILE A 61 1.81 -5.93 14.50
C ILE A 61 2.08 -6.44 15.90
N GLU A 62 2.90 -5.71 16.64
CA GLU A 62 3.31 -6.02 18.00
C GLU A 62 2.85 -4.90 18.95
N THR A 63 3.05 -5.08 20.26
CA THR A 63 2.55 -4.11 21.27
C THR A 63 3.27 -2.76 21.23
N ASP A 64 4.50 -2.73 20.77
CA ASP A 64 5.37 -1.55 20.76
C ASP A 64 5.46 -0.87 19.40
N ALA A 65 5.23 -1.63 18.31
CA ALA A 65 5.32 -1.11 16.95
C ALA A 65 4.63 -2.00 15.90
N ILE A 66 4.48 -1.42 14.71
CA ILE A 66 4.13 -2.13 13.48
C ILE A 66 5.32 -2.08 12.54
N ASP A 67 5.78 -3.25 12.10
CA ASP A 67 6.86 -3.40 11.14
C ASP A 67 6.34 -3.91 9.81
N LEU A 68 6.67 -3.20 8.74
CA LEU A 68 6.46 -3.66 7.37
C LEU A 68 7.79 -3.72 6.64
N VAL A 69 8.20 -4.92 6.25
CA VAL A 69 9.46 -5.19 5.55
C VAL A 69 9.17 -5.75 4.16
N ALA A 70 9.89 -5.25 3.14
CA ALA A 70 9.82 -5.80 1.79
C ALA A 70 11.13 -5.61 1.03
N ALA A 71 11.35 -6.42 -0.01
CA ALA A 71 12.52 -6.29 -0.88
C ALA A 71 12.44 -5.07 -1.82
N THR A 72 11.24 -4.56 -2.10
CA THR A 72 11.04 -3.46 -3.06
C THR A 72 9.94 -2.48 -2.62
N PRO A 73 9.87 -1.28 -3.24
CA PRO A 73 8.76 -0.35 -3.01
C PRO A 73 7.37 -0.92 -3.31
N ALA A 74 7.25 -1.84 -4.28
CA ALA A 74 5.97 -2.47 -4.59
C ALA A 74 5.49 -3.37 -3.44
N GLY A 75 6.40 -4.11 -2.81
CA GLY A 75 6.06 -4.90 -1.62
C GLY A 75 5.64 -4.00 -0.44
N ILE A 76 6.33 -2.88 -0.21
CA ILE A 76 5.89 -1.89 0.80
C ILE A 76 4.50 -1.37 0.48
N PHE A 77 4.22 -1.04 -0.78
CA PHE A 77 2.91 -0.56 -1.20
C PHE A 77 1.80 -1.57 -0.88
N TYR A 78 1.96 -2.85 -1.24
CA TYR A 78 0.93 -3.86 -0.97
C TYR A 78 0.80 -4.24 0.50
N GLY A 79 1.90 -4.18 1.26
CA GLY A 79 1.84 -4.34 2.71
C GLY A 79 1.09 -3.21 3.39
N VAL A 80 1.27 -1.97 2.91
CA VAL A 80 0.45 -0.84 3.35
C VAL A 80 -1.02 -1.06 3.00
N GLN A 81 -1.37 -1.57 1.81
CA GLN A 81 -2.77 -1.86 1.49
C GLN A 81 -3.40 -2.84 2.49
N THR A 82 -2.64 -3.84 2.92
CA THR A 82 -3.09 -4.81 3.92
C THR A 82 -3.30 -4.16 5.29
N LEU A 83 -2.35 -3.31 5.71
CA LEU A 83 -2.51 -2.55 6.96
C LEU A 83 -3.72 -1.60 6.90
N ARG A 84 -3.98 -0.96 5.76
CA ARG A 84 -5.17 -0.12 5.55
C ARG A 84 -6.46 -0.93 5.66
N GLN A 85 -6.50 -2.14 5.09
CA GLN A 85 -7.64 -3.04 5.23
C GLN A 85 -7.87 -3.45 6.69
N LEU A 86 -6.80 -3.71 7.44
CA LEU A 86 -6.89 -4.00 8.88
C LEU A 86 -7.42 -2.78 9.67
N LEU A 87 -6.98 -1.56 9.35
CA LEU A 87 -7.51 -0.34 9.96
C LEU A 87 -9.02 -0.15 9.67
N VAL A 88 -9.48 -0.51 8.47
CA VAL A 88 -10.92 -0.47 8.14
C VAL A 88 -11.69 -1.51 8.96
N ALA A 89 -11.15 -2.72 9.10
CA ALA A 89 -11.83 -3.82 9.79
C ALA A 89 -11.84 -3.68 11.33
N TYR A 90 -10.75 -3.18 11.92
CA TYR A 90 -10.53 -3.17 13.36
C TYR A 90 -10.40 -1.75 13.96
N GLY A 91 -10.43 -0.71 13.13
CA GLY A 91 -10.23 0.67 13.57
C GLY A 91 -8.85 0.86 14.18
N ARG A 92 -8.82 1.40 15.41
CA ARG A 92 -7.57 1.69 16.15
C ARG A 92 -7.03 0.51 16.95
N THR A 93 -7.81 -0.56 17.10
CA THR A 93 -7.46 -1.71 17.94
C THR A 93 -7.07 -2.87 17.06
N LEU A 94 -5.90 -2.76 16.44
CA LEU A 94 -5.38 -3.79 15.55
C LEU A 94 -5.00 -5.05 16.35
N PRO A 95 -5.28 -6.26 15.81
CA PRO A 95 -4.83 -7.50 16.43
C PRO A 95 -3.31 -7.64 16.36
N LEU A 96 -2.71 -8.30 17.36
CA LEU A 96 -1.31 -8.72 17.29
C LEU A 96 -1.21 -9.88 16.29
N LEU A 97 -0.44 -9.70 15.22
CA LEU A 97 -0.38 -10.68 14.15
C LEU A 97 0.91 -10.57 13.34
N ARG A 98 1.15 -11.60 12.53
CA ARG A 98 2.18 -11.62 11.50
C ARG A 98 1.57 -12.09 10.18
N VAL A 99 1.86 -11.37 9.11
CA VAL A 99 1.45 -11.69 7.74
C VAL A 99 2.69 -11.77 6.87
N GLN A 100 2.82 -12.85 6.11
CA GLN A 100 3.73 -12.97 4.99
C GLN A 100 2.86 -13.19 3.76
N ASP A 101 2.97 -12.30 2.78
CA ASP A 101 2.10 -12.36 1.60
C ASP A 101 2.88 -11.98 0.35
N ALA A 102 2.53 -12.65 -0.75
CA ALA A 102 3.05 -12.43 -2.08
C ALA A 102 2.01 -12.93 -3.09
N PRO A 103 1.89 -12.29 -4.26
CA PRO A 103 0.92 -12.70 -5.26
C PRO A 103 1.33 -14.00 -5.95
N ASP A 104 0.36 -14.90 -6.16
CA ASP A 104 0.55 -16.10 -7.00
C ASP A 104 0.73 -15.75 -8.48
N PHE A 105 0.03 -14.70 -8.93
CA PHE A 105 0.07 -14.23 -10.31
C PHE A 105 0.84 -12.91 -10.39
N PRO A 106 1.94 -12.85 -11.17
CA PRO A 106 2.72 -11.62 -11.30
C PRO A 106 1.95 -10.51 -12.01
N ASN A 107 0.97 -10.87 -12.87
CA ASN A 107 0.12 -9.92 -13.58
C ASN A 107 -1.32 -10.08 -13.09
N ARG A 108 -1.87 -9.01 -12.55
CA ARG A 108 -3.25 -8.94 -12.02
C ARG A 108 -3.90 -7.75 -12.68
N GLY A 109 -4.53 -8.02 -13.82
CA GLY A 109 -5.02 -7.00 -14.74
C GLY A 109 -6.54 -6.86 -14.76
N VAL A 110 -7.00 -5.64 -14.99
CA VAL A 110 -8.40 -5.34 -15.35
C VAL A 110 -8.41 -4.64 -16.70
N MET A 111 -9.31 -5.07 -17.58
CA MET A 111 -9.59 -4.39 -18.85
C MET A 111 -10.85 -3.54 -18.70
N LEU A 112 -10.73 -2.25 -19.01
CA LEU A 112 -11.82 -1.30 -19.01
C LEU A 112 -12.14 -0.92 -20.46
N ASP A 113 -13.31 -1.33 -20.94
CA ASP A 113 -13.84 -0.88 -22.23
C ASP A 113 -14.29 0.57 -22.10
N ILE A 114 -13.62 1.46 -22.85
CA ILE A 114 -13.95 2.89 -22.90
C ILE A 114 -14.61 3.28 -24.23
N SER A 115 -15.14 2.30 -24.96
CA SER A 115 -15.67 2.49 -26.32
C SER A 115 -17.15 2.15 -26.47
N ARG A 116 -17.66 1.20 -25.69
CA ARG A 116 -19.09 0.79 -25.75
C ARG A 116 -19.98 1.41 -24.68
N ASP A 117 -19.39 1.80 -23.56
CA ASP A 117 -20.08 2.36 -22.40
C ASP A 117 -19.76 3.85 -22.20
N ARG A 118 -20.37 4.46 -21.18
CA ARG A 118 -20.04 5.84 -20.78
C ARG A 118 -18.56 5.92 -20.43
N VAL A 119 -17.83 6.73 -21.20
CA VAL A 119 -16.43 7.06 -20.90
C VAL A 119 -16.36 7.65 -19.49
N PRO A 120 -15.58 7.06 -18.57
CA PRO A 120 -15.45 7.57 -17.22
C PRO A 120 -14.82 8.97 -17.23
N THR A 121 -15.27 9.83 -16.32
CA THR A 121 -14.53 11.06 -16.03
C THR A 121 -13.15 10.71 -15.48
N MET A 122 -12.19 11.63 -15.59
CA MET A 122 -10.86 11.44 -15.01
C MET A 122 -10.92 11.15 -13.50
N GLU A 123 -11.82 11.82 -12.78
CA GLU A 123 -12.08 11.56 -11.37
C GLU A 123 -12.52 10.11 -11.13
N THR A 124 -13.49 9.63 -11.91
CA THR A 124 -14.00 8.25 -11.82
C THR A 124 -12.91 7.24 -12.14
N LEU A 125 -12.09 7.51 -13.15
CA LEU A 125 -10.97 6.65 -13.54
C LEU A 125 -9.92 6.57 -12.44
N TYR A 126 -9.56 7.69 -11.81
CA TYR A 126 -8.62 7.69 -10.69
C TYR A 126 -9.18 6.95 -9.47
N ALA A 127 -10.46 7.17 -9.12
CA ALA A 127 -11.11 6.42 -8.05
C ALA A 127 -11.13 4.90 -8.32
N LEU A 128 -11.31 4.51 -9.58
CA LEU A 128 -11.21 3.10 -9.99
C LEU A 128 -9.77 2.57 -9.82
N ILE A 129 -8.76 3.31 -10.27
CA ILE A 129 -7.34 2.94 -10.11
C ILE A 129 -6.98 2.81 -8.63
N ASP A 130 -7.42 3.74 -7.78
CA ASP A 130 -7.20 3.69 -6.34
C ASP A 130 -7.82 2.43 -5.72
N ARG A 131 -9.06 2.09 -6.13
CA ARG A 131 -9.73 0.87 -5.67
C ARG A 131 -9.02 -0.40 -6.14
N LEU A 132 -8.62 -0.46 -7.42
CA LEU A 132 -7.91 -1.61 -7.98
C LEU A 132 -6.55 -1.80 -7.31
N SER A 133 -5.81 -0.72 -7.08
CA SER A 133 -4.50 -0.76 -6.42
C SER A 133 -4.62 -1.19 -4.94
N ALA A 134 -5.68 -0.77 -4.24
CA ALA A 134 -6.00 -1.23 -2.89
C ALA A 134 -6.33 -2.74 -2.82
N LEU A 135 -6.84 -3.29 -3.92
CA LEU A 135 -7.05 -4.73 -4.13
C LEU A 135 -5.83 -5.43 -4.75
N LYS A 136 -4.68 -4.76 -4.81
CA LYS A 136 -3.40 -5.25 -5.33
C LYS A 136 -3.39 -5.60 -6.82
N PHE A 137 -4.32 -5.10 -7.63
CA PHE A 137 -4.20 -5.13 -9.09
C PHE A 137 -3.06 -4.21 -9.53
N ASN A 138 -2.29 -4.65 -10.53
CA ASN A 138 -1.07 -3.97 -10.97
C ASN A 138 -1.05 -3.63 -12.46
N GLN A 139 -2.15 -3.93 -13.16
CA GLN A 139 -2.31 -3.59 -14.57
C GLN A 139 -3.74 -3.11 -14.83
N LEU A 140 -3.87 -1.98 -15.51
CA LEU A 140 -5.12 -1.49 -16.08
C LEU A 140 -4.92 -1.40 -17.60
N GLN A 141 -5.81 -2.05 -18.35
CA GLN A 141 -5.81 -2.00 -19.81
C GLN A 141 -7.05 -1.23 -20.26
N LEU A 142 -6.85 -0.18 -21.04
CA LEU A 142 -7.96 0.56 -21.65
C LEU A 142 -8.22 -0.06 -23.02
N TYR A 143 -9.42 -0.63 -23.19
CA TYR A 143 -9.87 -1.18 -24.46
C TYR A 143 -10.65 -0.14 -25.23
N THR A 144 -10.31 0.00 -26.52
CA THR A 144 -11.00 0.89 -27.46
C THR A 144 -11.33 0.10 -28.72
N GLU A 145 -12.62 -0.01 -29.07
CA GLU A 145 -13.02 -0.43 -30.42
C GLU A 145 -12.93 0.76 -31.40
N HIS A 146 -12.42 0.52 -32.61
CA HIS A 146 -12.41 1.43 -33.76
C HIS A 146 -12.26 2.94 -33.46
N THR A 147 -11.02 3.40 -33.28
CA THR A 147 -10.69 4.82 -33.06
C THR A 147 -10.50 5.63 -34.36
N PHE A 148 -11.17 5.28 -35.46
CA PHE A 148 -11.09 6.00 -36.74
C PHE A 148 -12.47 6.25 -37.33
#